data_AF-A0A2Z6AX80-F1
#
_entry.id   AF-A0A2Z6AX80-F1
#
_cell.length_a   1.000
_cell.length_b   1.000
_cell.length_c   1.000
_cell.angle_alpha   90.00
_cell.angle_beta   90.00
_cell.angle_gamma   90.00
#
_symmetry.space_group_name_H-M   'P 1'
#
loop_
_entity.id
_entity.type
_entity.pdbx_description
1 polymer ?
#
loop_
_entity_poly.entity_id
_entity_poly.type
_entity_poly.pdbx_seq_one_letter_code
_entity_poly.pdbx_strand_id
1 'polypeptide(L)'
;MDSKTTVLQSRLMNCLETIIELERDLERLDLGHVLLSEFSQLKDFMERIDQVAVDEEDVRRIEAATSNFLDELKMPLGIMNDELEDGKLVQ
;
A
#
# COMPACT_ATOMS: atom_id res chain seq x y z
N MET A 1 24.45 -1.15 12.34
CA MET A 1 23.70 -1.26 11.07
C MET A 1 24.21 -0.19 10.13
N ASP A 2 24.33 -0.49 8.84
CA ASP A 2 24.64 0.51 7.82
C ASP A 2 23.47 1.50 7.73
N SER A 3 23.76 2.80 7.72
CA SER A 3 22.76 3.87 7.64
C SER A 3 21.89 3.72 6.38
N LYS A 4 22.48 3.22 5.29
CA LYS A 4 21.74 2.94 4.06
C LYS A 4 20.70 1.84 4.25
N THR A 5 21.06 0.73 4.90
CA THR A 5 20.13 -0.37 5.18
C THR A 5 18.96 0.09 6.04
N THR A 6 19.22 0.89 7.08
CA THR A 6 18.15 1.45 7.92
C THR A 6 17.18 2.32 7.13
N VAL A 7 17.69 3.16 6.21
CA VAL A 7 16.83 3.97 5.32
C VAL A 7 15.95 3.11 4.42
N LEU A 8 16.50 2.02 3.85
CA LEU A 8 15.75 1.10 3.00
C LEU A 8 14.66 0.37 3.79
N GLN A 9 14.99 -0.12 4.98
CA GLN A 9 14.03 -0.77 5.87
C GLN A 9 12.91 0.19 6.30
N SER A 10 13.22 1.46 6.59
CA SER A 10 12.19 2.47 6.90
C SER A 10 11.26 2.75 5.72
N ARG A 11 11.77 2.82 4.48
CA ARG A 11 10.93 2.99 3.28
C ARG A 11 10.01 1.80 3.08
N LEU A 12 10.54 0.59 3.25
CA LEU A 12 9.75 -0.63 3.18
C LEU A 12 8.66 -0.64 4.26
N MET A 13 9.01 -0.24 5.49
CA MET A 13 8.07 -0.12 6.60
C MET A 13 6.93 0.82 6.24
N ASN A 14 7.23 2.03 5.74
CA ASN A 14 6.22 3.00 5.35
C ASN A 14 5.26 2.42 4.29
N CYS A 15 5.77 1.66 3.31
CA CYS A 15 4.93 1.04 2.28
C CYS A 15 3.95 0.01 2.88
N LEU A 16 4.44 -0.82 3.81
CA LEU A 16 3.63 -1.85 4.45
C LEU A 16 2.62 -1.27 5.45
N GLU A 17 3.02 -0.25 6.22
CA GLU A 17 2.12 0.51 7.10
C GLU A 17 0.99 1.14 6.30
N THR A 18 1.30 1.81 5.19
CA THR A 18 0.30 2.39 4.28
C THR A 18 -0.72 1.36 3.81
N ILE A 19 -0.25 0.15 3.47
CA ILE A 19 -1.14 -0.95 3.07
C ILE A 19 -2.03 -1.36 4.26
N ILE A 20 -1.45 -1.61 5.43
CA ILE A 20 -2.17 -2.09 6.62
C ILE A 20 -3.19 -1.07 7.14
N GLU A 21 -2.95 0.24 7.00
CA GLU A 21 -3.91 1.27 7.37
C GLU A 21 -5.26 1.12 6.64
N LEU A 22 -5.27 0.51 5.46
CA LEU A 22 -6.48 0.26 4.66
C LEU A 22 -7.27 -0.98 5.12
N GLU A 23 -6.73 -1.80 6.02
CA GLU A 23 -7.35 -3.06 6.44
C GLU A 23 -8.82 -2.87 6.86
N ARG A 24 -9.12 -1.85 7.67
CA ARG A 24 -10.50 -1.58 8.14
C ARG A 24 -11.47 -1.17 7.04
N ASP A 25 -10.97 -0.49 6.01
CA ASP A 25 -11.78 -0.07 4.88
C ASP A 25 -12.05 -1.26 3.94
N LEU A 26 -11.06 -2.15 3.80
CA LEU A 26 -11.13 -3.35 2.97
C LEU A 26 -11.93 -4.49 3.60
N GLU A 27 -11.99 -4.58 4.93
CA GLU A 27 -12.88 -5.49 5.68
C GLU A 27 -14.35 -5.37 5.24
N ARG A 28 -14.75 -4.18 4.78
CA ARG A 28 -16.13 -3.84 4.41
C ARG A 28 -16.46 -4.18 2.96
N LEU A 29 -15.46 -4.54 2.15
CA LEU A 29 -15.64 -4.88 0.75
C LEU A 29 -16.06 -6.35 0.59
N ASP A 30 -16.76 -6.61 -0.52
CA ASP A 30 -17.07 -7.99 -0.91
C ASP A 30 -15.76 -8.75 -1.19
N LEU A 31 -15.59 -9.93 -0.60
CA LEU A 31 -14.33 -10.69 -0.51
C LEU A 31 -13.23 -10.12 0.43
N GLY A 32 -13.54 -9.14 1.28
CA GLY A 32 -12.56 -8.55 2.23
C GLY A 32 -11.82 -9.57 3.12
N HIS A 33 -12.45 -10.71 3.42
CA HIS A 33 -11.83 -11.80 4.20
C HIS A 33 -10.56 -12.41 3.56
N VAL A 34 -10.45 -12.40 2.22
CA VAL A 34 -9.24 -12.87 1.52
C VAL A 34 -8.09 -11.88 1.72
N LEU A 35 -8.39 -10.59 1.70
CA LEU A 35 -7.40 -9.53 1.95
C LEU A 35 -6.93 -9.54 3.41
N LEU A 36 -7.82 -9.86 4.36
CA LEU A 36 -7.46 -9.94 5.79
C LEU A 36 -6.38 -10.98 6.11
N SER A 37 -6.39 -12.14 5.45
CA SER A 37 -5.32 -13.12 5.64
C SER A 37 -3.98 -12.64 5.12
N GLU A 38 -3.97 -11.81 4.07
CA GLU A 38 -2.75 -11.19 3.56
C GLU A 38 -2.27 -10.08 4.50
N PHE A 39 -3.17 -9.28 5.10
CA PHE A 39 -2.81 -8.28 6.11
C PHE A 39 -2.14 -8.89 7.34
N SER A 40 -2.60 -10.05 7.80
CA SER A 40 -1.95 -10.76 8.91
C SER A 40 -0.52 -11.13 8.58
N GLN A 41 -0.25 -11.62 7.36
CA GLN A 41 1.09 -11.97 6.93
C GLN A 41 2.01 -10.74 6.82
N LEU A 42 1.48 -9.61 6.34
CA LEU A 42 2.24 -8.35 6.29
C LEU A 42 2.60 -7.83 7.68
N LYS A 43 1.70 -7.93 8.66
CA LYS A 43 1.96 -7.56 10.05
C LYS A 43 3.03 -8.43 10.68
N ASP A 44 2.95 -9.75 10.50
CA ASP A 44 3.96 -10.69 10.98
C ASP A 44 5.34 -10.42 10.35
N PHE A 45 5.36 -10.02 9.09
CA PHE A 45 6.59 -9.63 8.40
C PHE A 45 7.20 -8.34 8.96
N MET A 46 6.38 -7.33 9.28
CA MET A 46 6.84 -6.06 9.85
C MET A 46 7.58 -6.23 11.18
N GLU A 47 7.21 -7.21 12.00
CA GLU A 47 7.90 -7.51 13.26
C GLU A 47 9.37 -7.90 13.07
N ARG A 48 9.77 -8.27 11.85
CA ARG A 48 11.11 -8.78 11.53
C ARG A 48 11.82 -7.96 10.46
N ILE A 49 11.29 -6.80 10.09
CA ILE A 49 11.79 -5.99 8.97
C ILE A 49 13.23 -5.51 9.18
N ASP A 50 13.63 -5.30 10.44
CA ASP A 50 14.97 -4.93 10.85
C ASP A 50 16.02 -6.04 10.59
N GLN A 51 15.56 -7.28 10.47
CA GLN A 51 16.37 -8.46 10.17
C GLN A 51 16.44 -8.77 8.67
N VAL A 52 15.66 -8.07 7.84
CA VAL A 52 15.62 -8.32 6.40
C VAL A 52 16.78 -7.60 5.71
N ALA A 53 17.57 -8.38 4.97
CA ALA A 53 18.51 -7.83 4.00
C ALA A 53 17.73 -7.36 2.78
N VAL A 54 17.78 -6.06 2.52
CA VAL A 54 17.03 -5.41 1.43
C VAL A 54 17.96 -4.50 0.66
N ASP A 55 17.80 -4.49 -0.67
CA ASP A 55 18.48 -3.56 -1.55
C ASP A 55 17.51 -2.52 -2.13
N GLU A 56 18.09 -1.53 -2.82
CA GLU A 56 17.34 -0.42 -3.38
C GLU A 56 16.38 -0.85 -4.50
N GLU A 57 16.71 -1.89 -5.27
CA GLU A 57 15.84 -2.36 -6.35
C GLU A 57 14.59 -3.03 -5.79
N ASP A 58 14.75 -3.85 -4.76
CA ASP A 58 13.63 -4.47 -4.05
C ASP A 58 12.71 -3.42 -3.42
N VAL A 59 13.26 -2.40 -2.74
CA VAL A 59 12.44 -1.32 -2.18
C VAL A 59 11.64 -0.61 -3.27
N ARG A 60 12.26 -0.27 -4.41
CA ARG A 60 11.54 0.38 -5.52
C ARG A 60 10.42 -0.48 -6.11
N ARG A 61 10.63 -1.81 -6.18
CA ARG A 61 9.60 -2.74 -6.65
C ARG A 61 8.41 -2.77 -5.70
N ILE A 62 8.66 -2.76 -4.38
CA ILE A 62 7.60 -2.71 -3.38
C ILE A 62 6.89 -1.35 -3.41
N GLU A 63 7.61 -0.23 -3.48
CA GLU A 63 7.02 1.11 -3.62
C GLU A 63 6.08 1.19 -4.83
N ALA A 64 6.50 0.67 -5.99
CA ALA A 64 5.66 0.63 -7.18
C ALA A 64 4.43 -0.28 -7.01
N ALA A 65 4.59 -1.46 -6.41
CA ALA A 65 3.48 -2.37 -6.12
C ALA A 65 2.48 -1.75 -5.14
N THR A 66 2.95 -1.07 -4.10
CA THR A 66 2.11 -0.31 -3.16
C THR A 66 1.35 0.79 -3.88
N SER A 67 2.00 1.58 -4.74
CA SER A 67 1.31 2.62 -5.52
C SER A 67 0.21 2.04 -6.40
N ASN A 68 0.50 0.96 -7.13
CA ASN A 68 -0.49 0.31 -7.99
C ASN A 68 -1.67 -0.25 -7.19
N PHE A 69 -1.39 -0.88 -6.05
CA PHE A 69 -2.42 -1.37 -5.14
C PHE A 69 -3.35 -0.24 -4.68
N LEU A 70 -2.80 0.90 -4.24
CA LEU A 70 -3.59 2.05 -3.83
C LEU A 70 -4.46 2.60 -4.98
N ASP A 71 -3.92 2.65 -6.19
CA ASP A 71 -4.66 3.10 -7.37
C ASP A 71 -5.82 2.15 -7.71
N GLU A 72 -5.60 0.84 -7.67
CA GLU A 72 -6.63 -0.18 -7.88
C GLU A 72 -7.76 -0.09 -6.83
N LEU A 73 -7.44 0.33 -5.61
CA LEU A 73 -8.41 0.46 -4.52
C LEU A 73 -9.28 1.71 -4.58
N LYS A 74 -8.93 2.72 -5.38
CA LYS A 74 -9.75 3.94 -5.51
C LYS A 74 -11.17 3.63 -5.96
N MET A 75 -11.32 2.75 -6.95
CA MET A 75 -12.63 2.36 -7.49
C MET A 75 -13.49 1.58 -6.47
N PRO A 76 -13.02 0.48 -5.85
CA PRO A 76 -13.83 -0.29 -4.90
C PRO A 76 -14.12 0.48 -3.60
N LEU A 77 -13.25 1.41 -3.19
CA LEU A 77 -13.49 2.27 -2.03
C LEU A 77 -14.35 3.51 -2.36
N GLY A 78 -14.76 3.71 -3.62
CA GLY A 78 -15.55 4.86 -4.03
C GLY A 78 -14.79 6.19 -3.92
N ILE A 79 -13.46 6.16 -3.89
CA ILE A 79 -12.59 7.33 -3.92
C ILE A 79 -12.50 7.79 -5.38
N MET A 80 -13.54 8.49 -5.85
CA MET A 80 -13.50 9.17 -7.13
C MET A 80 -12.58 10.40 -6.99
N ASN A 81 -11.55 10.49 -7.84
CA ASN A 81 -10.91 11.78 -8.08
C ASN A 81 -11.93 12.66 -8.82
N ASP A 82 -12.44 13.69 -8.18
CA ASP A 82 -13.22 14.79 -8.80
C ASP A 82 -12.35 15.64 -9.75
N GLU A 83 -11.50 15.02 -10.56
CA GLU A 83 -10.76 15.69 -11.63
C GLU A 83 -11.27 15.13 -12.96
N LEU A 84 -12.37 15.72 -13.42
CA LEU A 84 -12.71 16.12 -14.80
C LEU A 84 -14.25 16.22 -14.99
N GLU A 85 -14.89 17.15 -14.29
CA GLU A 85 -16.04 17.89 -14.86
C GLU A 85 -15.62 19.35 -15.07
N ASP A 86 -14.75 19.58 -16.05
CA ASP A 86 -14.64 20.90 -16.66
C ASP A 86 -14.85 20.72 -18.17
N GLY A 87 -16.07 21.01 -18.62
CA GLY A 87 -16.40 21.11 -20.03
C GLY A 87 -17.43 20.11 -20.57
N LYS A 88 -18.72 20.34 -20.26
CA LYS A 88 -19.77 20.64 -21.27
C LYS A 88 -21.15 20.74 -20.62
N LEU A 89 -21.48 21.96 -20.17
CA LEU A 89 -22.85 22.44 -20.17
C LEU A 89 -22.88 23.77 -20.93
N VAL A 90 -23.18 23.70 -22.23
CA VAL A 90 -23.87 24.79 -22.93
C VAL A 90 -24.93 24.13 -23.80
N GLN A 91 -26.17 24.29 -23.39
CA GLN A 91 -27.36 24.10 -24.23
C GLN A 91 -27.37 25.13 -25.35
#